data_AF-A0A3D4IQW2-F1
#
_entry.id   AF-A0A3D4IQW2-F1
#
_cell.length_a   1.000
_cell.length_b   1.000
_cell.length_c   1.000
_cell.angle_alpha   90.00
_cell.angle_beta   90.00
_cell.angle_gamma   90.00
#
_symmetry.space_group_name_H-M   'P 1'
#
loop_
_entity.id
_entity.type
_entity.pdbx_description
1 polymer ?
#
loop_
_entity_poly.entity_id
_entity_poly.type
_entity_poly.pdbx_seq_one_letter_code
_entity_poly.pdbx_strand_id
1 'polypeptide(L)'
;MKRRDFIKRLSWASVPFAIGGIPLKLMAENPLTRMAQQSNNDRVLVILQMHGGNDGLNCLIPVQAYDEYYSRRANIAIPAKNSLRKMIPLDSTLAADAQVGLHPDMRGMKEMYDQGRMGFIQGVSYKNNNGSHFRGRDISFMGGSFDDYFSSGWVGRFLQQEFSPKVYPNEFPNEDMKDPLAIEMGSDVSLIFHQQGNI
;
A
#
# COMPACT_ATOMS: atom_id res chain seq x y z
N MET A 1 -16.65 -32.79 26.63
CA MET A 1 -17.12 -31.95 25.50
C MET A 1 -16.12 -32.04 24.36
N LYS A 2 -16.53 -32.47 23.16
CA LYS A 2 -15.62 -32.58 22.00
C LYS A 2 -15.42 -31.19 21.37
N ARG A 3 -14.17 -30.76 21.16
CA ARG A 3 -13.78 -29.51 20.48
C ARG A 3 -14.57 -29.24 19.20
N ARG A 4 -14.90 -30.31 18.47
CA ARG A 4 -15.70 -30.29 17.23
C ARG A 4 -17.14 -29.81 17.43
N ASP A 5 -17.75 -30.10 18.57
CA ASP A 5 -19.14 -29.74 18.84
C ASP A 5 -19.26 -28.31 19.40
N PHE A 6 -18.16 -27.77 19.94
CA PHE A 6 -18.05 -26.38 20.36
C PHE A 6 -17.96 -25.42 19.16
N ILE A 7 -17.13 -25.74 18.15
CA ILE A 7 -16.99 -24.92 16.93
C ILE A 7 -18.29 -24.89 16.11
N LYS A 8 -19.01 -26.02 16.02
CA LYS A 8 -20.31 -26.09 15.33
C LYS A 8 -21.40 -25.21 15.94
N ARG A 9 -21.25 -24.77 17.19
CA ARG A 9 -22.24 -23.94 17.89
C ARG A 9 -21.90 -22.44 17.88
N LEU A 10 -20.74 -22.04 17.35
CA LEU A 10 -20.31 -20.64 17.31
C LEU A 10 -20.74 -19.87 16.04
N SER A 11 -21.34 -20.53 15.05
CA SER A 11 -21.53 -19.97 13.70
C SER A 11 -22.77 -19.09 13.49
N TRP A 12 -23.36 -18.50 14.54
CA TRP A 12 -24.60 -17.71 14.41
C TRP A 12 -24.54 -16.30 15.00
N ALA A 13 -23.37 -15.75 15.28
CA ALA A 13 -23.24 -14.34 15.66
C ALA A 13 -22.00 -13.70 15.01
N SER A 14 -22.19 -13.13 13.82
CA SER A 14 -21.22 -12.20 13.22
C SER A 14 -21.22 -10.89 14.01
N VAL A 15 -20.44 -10.84 15.09
CA VAL A 15 -20.18 -9.60 15.82
C VAL A 15 -19.13 -8.81 15.03
N PRO A 16 -19.45 -7.61 14.50
CA PRO A 16 -18.43 -6.74 13.95
C PRO A 16 -17.53 -6.26 15.09
N PHE A 17 -16.22 -6.46 14.96
CA PHE A 17 -15.25 -5.81 15.84
C PHE A 17 -14.28 -4.96 15.02
N ALA A 18 -13.76 -3.91 15.66
CA ALA A 18 -12.77 -3.03 15.06
C ALA A 18 -11.43 -3.24 15.77
N ILE A 19 -10.34 -3.33 15.00
CA ILE A 19 -8.99 -3.20 15.53
C ILE A 19 -8.54 -1.77 15.18
N GLY A 20 -8.28 -0.95 16.20
CA GLY A 20 -7.80 0.43 15.99
C GLY A 20 -8.81 1.35 15.29
N GLY A 21 -10.12 1.10 15.42
CA GLY A 21 -11.17 1.92 14.79
C GLY A 21 -11.47 1.59 13.33
N ILE A 22 -10.79 0.58 12.75
CA ILE A 22 -11.05 0.09 11.40
C ILE A 22 -12.09 -1.04 11.48
N PRO A 23 -13.29 -0.89 10.88
CA PRO A 23 -14.31 -1.93 10.90
C PRO A 23 -13.85 -3.14 10.08
N LEU A 24 -13.59 -4.26 10.76
CA LEU A 24 -13.29 -5.54 10.12
C LEU A 24 -14.59 -6.32 9.91
N LYS A 25 -14.95 -6.57 8.65
CA LYS A 25 -15.97 -7.57 8.32
C LYS A 25 -15.30 -8.94 8.32
N LEU A 26 -15.49 -9.68 9.41
CA LEU A 26 -14.99 -11.04 9.54
C LEU A 26 -16.00 -12.01 8.93
N MET A 27 -15.74 -12.39 7.69
CA MET A 27 -16.22 -13.66 7.18
C MET A 27 -15.17 -14.70 7.59
N ALA A 28 -15.60 -15.74 8.32
CA ALA A 28 -14.82 -16.78 9.03
C ALA A 28 -13.38 -17.08 8.53
N GLU A 29 -12.48 -17.36 9.50
CA GLU A 29 -11.08 -17.82 9.35
C GLU A 29 -10.29 -17.18 8.19
N ASN A 30 -9.46 -16.18 8.49
CA ASN A 30 -8.77 -15.40 7.44
C ASN A 30 -7.90 -16.29 6.51
N PRO A 31 -8.30 -16.47 5.23
CA PRO A 31 -7.58 -17.29 4.26
C PRO A 31 -6.18 -16.77 3.93
N LEU A 32 -5.93 -15.47 4.15
CA LEU A 32 -4.69 -14.78 3.78
C LEU A 32 -3.43 -15.39 4.44
N THR A 33 -3.54 -15.92 5.65
CA THR A 33 -2.41 -16.51 6.39
C THR A 33 -2.10 -17.95 5.96
N ARG A 34 -3.08 -18.67 5.40
CA ARG A 34 -2.89 -20.03 4.86
C ARG A 34 -2.43 -20.01 3.40
N MET A 35 -2.94 -19.05 2.62
CA MET A 35 -2.53 -18.84 1.23
C MET A 35 -1.07 -18.36 1.11
N ALA A 36 -0.62 -17.48 2.00
CA ALA A 36 0.78 -17.06 2.07
C ALA A 36 1.76 -18.19 2.42
N GLN A 37 1.27 -19.32 2.95
CA GLN A 37 2.09 -20.49 3.29
C GLN A 37 2.08 -21.59 2.21
N GLN A 38 1.28 -21.46 1.14
CA GLN A 38 1.07 -22.52 0.14
C GLN A 38 1.50 -22.13 -1.29
N SER A 39 2.05 -20.93 -1.49
CA SER A 39 2.56 -20.49 -2.79
C SER A 39 3.96 -21.06 -3.07
N ASN A 40 4.18 -21.67 -4.24
CA ASN A 40 5.51 -22.15 -4.65
C ASN A 40 6.50 -21.02 -5.00
N ASN A 41 6.05 -19.75 -4.94
CA ASN A 41 6.92 -18.61 -4.72
C ASN A 41 6.36 -17.81 -3.52
N ASP A 42 7.13 -17.65 -2.45
CA ASP A 42 6.66 -17.03 -1.20
C ASP A 42 6.43 -15.50 -1.29
N ARG A 43 6.33 -14.92 -2.50
CA ARG A 43 6.30 -13.47 -2.69
C ARG A 43 4.87 -12.98 -2.91
N VAL A 44 4.37 -12.24 -1.93
CA VAL A 44 3.10 -11.52 -2.02
C VAL A 44 3.40 -10.04 -2.29
N LEU A 45 2.78 -9.47 -3.32
CA LEU A 45 2.78 -8.03 -3.52
C LEU A 45 1.64 -7.41 -2.71
N VAL A 46 2.00 -6.52 -1.78
CA VAL A 46 1.03 -5.76 -0.99
C VAL A 46 1.03 -4.31 -1.48
N ILE A 47 -0.14 -3.84 -1.93
CA ILE A 47 -0.35 -2.45 -2.35
C ILE A 47 -1.19 -1.77 -1.28
N LEU A 48 -0.63 -0.75 -0.62
CA LEU A 48 -1.31 0.02 0.41
C LEU A 48 -1.68 1.40 -0.13
N GLN A 49 -2.97 1.65 -0.34
CA GLN A 49 -3.48 2.97 -0.65
C GLN A 49 -3.81 3.73 0.64
N MET A 50 -3.09 4.81 0.92
CA MET A 50 -3.39 5.68 2.05
C MET A 50 -4.37 6.78 1.65
N HIS A 51 -5.58 6.77 2.23
CA HIS A 51 -6.56 7.84 2.06
C HIS A 51 -6.24 9.01 3.01
N GLY A 52 -6.40 10.26 2.55
CA GLY A 52 -6.16 11.45 3.38
C GLY A 52 -4.83 12.19 3.13
N GLY A 53 -4.04 11.73 2.16
CA GLY A 53 -2.82 12.41 1.70
C GLY A 53 -1.63 12.20 2.64
N ASN A 54 -0.53 11.65 2.12
CA ASN A 54 0.73 11.58 2.85
C ASN A 54 1.55 12.85 2.61
N ASP A 55 2.03 13.49 3.68
CA ASP A 55 2.99 14.59 3.56
C ASP A 55 4.40 14.04 3.31
N GLY A 56 4.73 13.86 2.04
CA GLY A 56 6.01 13.30 1.62
C GLY A 56 7.23 14.05 2.16
N LEU A 57 7.16 15.37 2.33
CA LEU A 57 8.27 16.18 2.83
C LEU A 57 8.46 16.08 4.34
N ASN A 58 7.42 15.74 5.09
CA ASN A 58 7.56 15.40 6.52
C ASN A 58 7.90 13.92 6.74
N CYS A 59 7.67 13.05 5.75
CA CYS A 59 8.14 11.66 5.76
C CYS A 59 9.62 11.52 5.38
N LEU A 60 10.03 12.19 4.31
CA LEU A 60 11.39 12.19 3.74
C LEU A 60 11.86 13.65 3.60
N ILE A 61 12.50 14.15 4.63
CA ILE A 61 12.95 15.53 4.75
C ILE A 61 14.28 15.69 3.99
N PRO A 62 14.40 16.61 3.03
CA PRO A 62 15.65 16.80 2.29
C PRO A 62 16.69 17.45 3.19
N VAL A 63 17.79 16.74 3.50
CA VAL A 63 18.79 17.23 4.46
C VAL A 63 19.53 18.45 3.91
N GLN A 64 19.96 18.41 2.65
CA GLN A 64 20.64 19.54 2.02
C GLN A 64 19.77 20.78 1.86
N ALA A 65 18.48 20.59 1.60
CA ALA A 65 17.53 21.69 1.41
C ALA A 65 16.72 21.98 2.69
N TYR A 66 17.27 21.63 3.87
CA TYR A 66 16.54 21.75 5.13
C TYR A 66 16.09 23.19 5.43
N ASP A 67 16.94 24.18 5.15
CA ASP A 67 16.60 25.59 5.40
C ASP A 67 15.44 26.07 4.50
N GLU A 68 15.40 25.61 3.25
CA GLU A 68 14.28 25.87 2.34
C GLU A 68 13.01 25.15 2.82
N TYR A 69 13.12 23.88 3.22
CA TYR A 69 12.02 23.11 3.81
C TYR A 69 11.44 23.83 5.04
N TYR A 70 12.32 24.25 5.96
CA TYR A 70 11.92 24.90 7.20
C TYR A 70 11.28 26.27 6.94
N SER A 71 11.88 27.10 6.08
CA SER A 71 11.34 28.44 5.77
C SER A 71 9.96 28.36 5.10
N ARG A 72 9.72 27.38 4.22
CA ARG A 72 8.43 27.19 3.53
C ARG A 72 7.37 26.50 4.38
N ARG A 73 7.75 25.83 5.47
CA ARG A 73 6.86 24.97 6.27
C ARG A 73 7.02 25.20 7.77
N ALA A 74 7.40 26.40 8.21
CA ALA A 74 7.84 26.67 9.58
C ALA A 74 6.84 26.23 10.68
N ASN A 75 5.54 26.25 10.37
CA ASN A 75 4.47 25.82 11.29
C ASN A 75 4.36 24.30 11.48
N ILE A 76 4.92 23.49 10.57
CA ILE A 76 4.84 22.03 10.57
C ILE A 76 6.20 21.34 10.33
N ALA A 77 7.28 22.12 10.27
CA ALA A 77 8.61 21.62 9.98
C ALA A 77 9.14 20.77 11.15
N ILE A 78 9.74 19.63 10.81
CA ILE A 78 10.36 18.74 11.79
C ILE A 78 11.77 19.27 12.10
N PRO A 79 12.13 19.46 13.38
CA PRO A 79 13.45 19.98 13.75
C PRO A 79 14.60 19.10 13.26
N ALA A 80 15.70 19.69 12.80
CA ALA A 80 16.94 18.96 12.51
C ALA A 80 17.78 18.66 13.77
N LYS A 81 17.74 19.53 14.78
CA LYS A 81 18.60 19.48 15.97
C LYS A 81 17.90 20.03 17.20
N ASN A 82 18.50 19.79 18.37
CA ASN A 82 18.09 20.36 19.67
C ASN A 82 16.62 20.12 20.06
N SER A 83 16.04 19.01 19.59
CA SER A 83 14.69 18.57 19.93
C SER A 83 14.66 17.05 20.08
N LEU A 84 13.84 16.56 21.01
CA LEU A 84 13.55 15.13 21.15
C LEU A 84 12.74 14.59 19.96
N ARG A 85 12.07 15.48 19.23
CA ARG A 85 11.26 15.21 18.04
C ARG A 85 11.99 15.59 16.76
N LYS A 86 13.33 15.54 16.76
CA LYS A 86 14.12 15.82 15.56
C LYS A 86 14.03 14.68 14.54
N MET A 87 14.22 15.02 13.26
CA MET A 87 14.28 14.04 12.18
C MET A 87 15.35 12.99 12.44
N ILE A 88 15.12 11.77 11.93
CA ILE A 88 16.07 10.66 12.03
C ILE A 88 16.88 10.63 10.73
N PRO A 89 18.20 10.85 10.71
CA PRO A 89 18.99 10.69 9.50
C PRO A 89 18.82 9.27 8.94
N LEU A 90 18.45 9.13 7.67
CA LEU A 90 18.23 7.83 7.05
C LEU A 90 19.55 7.08 6.89
N ASP A 91 20.49 7.67 6.16
CA ASP A 91 21.77 7.07 5.84
C ASP A 91 22.79 8.18 5.55
N SER A 92 23.81 8.27 6.40
CA SER A 92 24.90 9.26 6.25
C SER A 92 26.01 8.80 5.31
N THR A 93 25.96 7.55 4.81
CA THR A 93 26.93 7.00 3.85
C THR A 93 26.60 7.38 2.41
N LEU A 94 25.37 7.79 2.15
CA LEU A 94 24.95 8.31 0.85
C LEU A 94 25.62 9.65 0.54
N ALA A 95 25.75 9.93 -0.76
CA ALA A 95 26.11 11.25 -1.25
C ALA A 95 25.17 12.30 -0.67
N ALA A 96 25.70 13.48 -0.37
CA ALA A 96 24.99 14.47 0.43
C ALA A 96 23.64 14.89 -0.20
N ASP A 97 23.53 14.88 -1.53
CA ASP A 97 22.32 15.23 -2.30
C ASP A 97 21.24 14.14 -2.23
N ALA A 98 21.61 12.90 -1.91
CA ALA A 98 20.70 11.79 -1.66
C ALA A 98 20.33 11.62 -0.18
N GLN A 99 20.94 12.38 0.74
CA GLN A 99 20.65 12.27 2.16
C GLN A 99 19.29 12.86 2.52
N VAL A 100 18.49 12.05 3.21
CA VAL A 100 17.18 12.44 3.74
C VAL A 100 17.06 12.13 5.23
N GLY A 101 16.19 12.87 5.91
CA GLY A 101 15.74 12.60 7.27
C GLY A 101 14.35 11.97 7.27
N LEU A 102 14.12 10.98 8.13
CA LEU A 102 12.81 10.39 8.35
C LEU A 102 12.03 11.15 9.43
N HIS A 103 10.70 11.08 9.35
CA HIS A 103 9.81 11.49 10.44
C HIS A 103 10.22 10.80 11.76
N PRO A 104 10.18 11.46 12.93
CA PRO A 104 10.63 10.88 14.20
C PRO A 104 9.87 9.60 14.65
N ASP A 105 8.69 9.36 14.07
CA ASP A 105 7.86 8.17 14.33
C ASP A 105 8.14 7.00 13.36
N MET A 106 8.91 7.23 12.29
CA MET A 106 9.27 6.20 11.31
C MET A 106 10.44 5.31 11.79
N ARG A 107 10.55 5.07 13.10
CA ARG A 107 11.62 4.25 13.68
C ARG A 107 11.62 2.82 13.16
N GLY A 108 10.43 2.22 13.01
CA GLY A 108 10.31 0.87 12.44
C GLY A 108 10.74 0.82 10.97
N MET A 109 10.45 1.86 10.19
CA MET A 109 10.92 1.97 8.80
C MET A 109 12.44 2.18 8.73
N LYS A 110 13.02 2.97 9.64
CA LYS A 110 14.47 3.10 9.78
C LYS A 110 15.12 1.75 10.04
N GLU A 111 14.58 0.98 10.98
CA GLU A 111 15.08 -0.35 11.30
C GLU A 111 15.02 -1.29 10.09
N MET A 112 13.91 -1.28 9.33
CA MET A 112 13.81 -2.08 8.11
C MET A 112 14.83 -1.64 7.04
N TYR A 113 15.07 -0.34 6.88
CA TYR A 113 16.07 0.18 5.95
C TYR A 113 17.48 -0.27 6.35
N ASP A 114 17.83 -0.15 7.64
CA ASP A 114 19.15 -0.55 8.17
C ASP A 114 19.42 -2.05 8.02
N GLN A 115 18.36 -2.85 8.02
CA GLN A 115 18.41 -4.29 7.78
C GLN A 115 18.41 -4.65 6.28
N GLY A 116 18.44 -3.68 5.37
CA GLY A 116 18.40 -3.89 3.92
C GLY A 116 17.05 -4.41 3.41
N ARG A 117 15.98 -4.27 4.19
CA ARG A 117 14.62 -4.76 3.85
C ARG A 117 13.67 -3.67 3.35
N MET A 118 14.13 -2.42 3.27
CA MET A 118 13.34 -1.29 2.81
C MET A 118 14.17 -0.37 1.94
N GLY A 119 13.56 0.16 0.89
CA GLY A 119 14.10 1.24 0.08
C GLY A 119 13.05 2.34 -0.09
N PHE A 120 13.52 3.57 -0.29
CA PHE A 120 12.68 4.72 -0.59
C PHE A 120 12.91 5.15 -2.03
N ILE A 121 11.84 5.31 -2.80
CA ILE A 121 11.89 5.86 -4.16
C ILE A 121 11.23 7.23 -4.11
N GLN A 122 12.01 8.26 -4.43
CA GLN A 122 11.57 9.65 -4.45
C GLN A 122 11.30 10.11 -5.88
N GLY A 123 10.60 11.24 -6.04
CA GLY A 123 10.32 11.81 -7.36
C GLY A 123 9.30 11.02 -8.18
N VAL A 124 8.53 10.14 -7.56
CA VAL A 124 7.45 9.39 -8.23
C VAL A 124 6.24 10.30 -8.39
N SER A 125 5.96 10.70 -9.63
CA SER A 125 4.81 11.53 -9.99
C SER A 125 4.52 11.36 -11.49
N TYR A 126 3.54 12.10 -12.00
CA TYR A 126 3.18 12.18 -13.42
C TYR A 126 3.35 13.61 -13.93
N LYS A 127 3.57 13.76 -15.25
CA LYS A 127 3.67 15.08 -15.90
C LYS A 127 2.38 15.86 -15.75
N ASN A 128 2.46 17.19 -15.72
CA ASN A 128 1.31 18.09 -15.63
C ASN A 128 0.36 17.75 -14.45
N ASN A 129 0.94 17.41 -13.30
CA ASN A 129 0.18 17.12 -12.10
C ASN A 129 -0.71 18.32 -11.72
N ASN A 130 -2.02 18.12 -11.79
CA ASN A 130 -3.04 19.14 -11.55
C ASN A 130 -3.55 19.17 -10.09
N GLY A 131 -2.97 18.36 -9.20
CA GLY A 131 -3.35 18.27 -7.78
C GLY A 131 -4.64 17.51 -7.50
N SER A 132 -5.32 16.95 -8.52
CA SER A 132 -6.53 16.18 -8.30
C SER A 132 -6.23 14.81 -7.69
N HIS A 133 -6.74 14.57 -6.49
CA HIS A 133 -6.62 13.27 -5.80
C HIS A 133 -7.24 12.13 -6.62
N PHE A 134 -8.39 12.36 -7.26
CA PHE A 134 -9.06 11.36 -8.08
C PHE A 134 -8.23 11.02 -9.31
N ARG A 135 -7.80 12.05 -10.06
CA ARG A 135 -7.04 11.83 -11.29
C ARG A 135 -5.67 11.22 -11.02
N GLY A 136 -4.95 11.66 -9.99
CA GLY A 136 -3.65 11.10 -9.65
C GLY A 136 -3.73 9.63 -9.23
N ARG A 137 -4.80 9.26 -8.50
CA ARG A 137 -5.10 7.86 -8.18
C ARG A 137 -5.37 7.06 -9.44
N ASP A 138 -6.24 7.55 -10.32
CA ASP A 138 -6.59 6.83 -11.55
C ASP A 138 -5.37 6.64 -12.44
N ILE A 139 -4.51 7.66 -12.60
CA ILE A 139 -3.26 7.53 -13.37
C ILE A 139 -2.37 6.43 -12.79
N SER A 140 -2.20 6.41 -11.47
CA SER A 140 -1.38 5.41 -10.79
C SER A 140 -1.96 3.99 -10.93
N PHE A 141 -3.29 3.86 -10.85
CA PHE A 141 -3.98 2.57 -10.91
C PHE A 141 -4.14 2.04 -12.34
N MET A 142 -4.36 2.92 -13.30
CA MET A 142 -4.44 2.54 -14.70
C MET A 142 -3.06 2.20 -15.29
N GLY A 143 -1.98 2.76 -14.73
CA GLY A 143 -0.62 2.54 -15.19
C GLY A 143 -0.35 3.14 -16.59
N GLY A 144 -0.90 4.32 -16.86
CA GLY A 144 -0.76 5.06 -18.12
C GLY A 144 -0.19 6.46 -17.92
N SER A 145 -0.17 7.26 -18.98
CA SER A 145 0.28 8.66 -18.98
C SER A 145 -0.80 9.62 -18.44
N PHE A 146 -0.44 10.88 -18.22
CA PHE A 146 -1.33 11.90 -17.67
C PHE A 146 -2.50 12.28 -18.59
N ASP A 147 -2.42 11.93 -19.88
CA ASP A 147 -3.40 12.14 -20.94
C ASP A 147 -4.26 10.89 -21.23
N ASP A 148 -3.89 9.73 -20.68
CA ASP A 148 -4.61 8.46 -20.90
C ASP A 148 -5.86 8.32 -20.01
N TYR A 149 -6.91 7.68 -20.52
CA TYR A 149 -8.13 7.40 -19.77
C TYR A 149 -8.53 5.93 -19.93
N PHE A 150 -7.67 5.03 -19.45
CA PHE A 150 -8.01 3.60 -19.50
C PHE A 150 -9.09 3.28 -18.48
N SER A 151 -10.08 2.51 -18.92
CA SER A 151 -11.12 1.92 -18.08
C SER A 151 -10.66 0.65 -17.36
N SER A 152 -9.35 0.42 -17.28
CA SER A 152 -8.76 -0.77 -16.69
C SER A 152 -7.51 -0.44 -15.89
N GLY A 153 -7.27 -1.24 -14.86
CA GLY A 153 -6.08 -1.17 -14.04
C GLY A 153 -4.96 -2.04 -14.56
N TRP A 154 -3.72 -1.67 -14.25
CA TRP A 154 -2.56 -2.43 -14.73
C TRP A 154 -2.49 -3.83 -14.10
N VAL A 155 -2.95 -4.03 -12.86
CA VAL A 155 -2.99 -5.36 -12.23
C VAL A 155 -4.08 -6.22 -12.86
N GLY A 156 -5.26 -5.65 -13.12
CA GLY A 156 -6.32 -6.35 -13.83
C GLY A 156 -5.87 -6.85 -15.20
N ARG A 157 -5.21 -5.98 -15.98
CA ARG A 157 -4.63 -6.36 -17.28
C ARG A 157 -3.53 -7.41 -17.15
N PHE A 158 -2.65 -7.29 -16.16
CA PHE A 158 -1.60 -8.28 -15.89
C PHE A 158 -2.20 -9.67 -15.60
N LEU A 159 -3.17 -9.75 -14.67
CA LEU A 159 -3.84 -11.01 -14.33
C LEU A 159 -4.59 -11.61 -15.53
N GLN A 160 -5.19 -10.78 -16.38
CA GLN A 160 -5.85 -11.25 -17.60
C GLN A 160 -4.85 -11.88 -18.58
N GLN A 161 -3.67 -11.26 -18.76
CA GLN A 161 -2.64 -11.75 -19.67
C GLN A 161 -1.97 -13.02 -19.15
N GLU A 162 -1.61 -13.04 -17.86
CA GLU A 162 -0.87 -14.15 -17.26
C GLU A 162 -1.67 -15.45 -17.21
N PHE A 163 -2.99 -15.36 -16.96
CA PHE A 163 -3.85 -16.53 -16.75
C PHE A 163 -4.70 -16.91 -17.97
N SER A 164 -4.46 -16.29 -19.14
CA SER A 164 -5.12 -16.65 -20.39
C SER A 164 -4.91 -18.14 -20.75
N PRO A 165 -5.93 -18.89 -21.21
CA PRO A 165 -7.24 -18.43 -21.67
C PRO A 165 -8.30 -18.27 -20.56
N LYS A 166 -7.98 -18.57 -19.30
CA LYS A 166 -8.95 -18.43 -18.19
C LYS A 166 -9.22 -16.94 -17.90
N VAL A 167 -10.46 -16.62 -17.58
CA VAL A 167 -10.94 -15.26 -17.37
C VAL A 167 -11.00 -14.95 -15.87
N TYR A 168 -10.03 -14.19 -15.36
CA TYR A 168 -10.14 -13.57 -14.02
C TYR A 168 -11.25 -12.49 -14.01
N PRO A 169 -11.99 -12.28 -12.91
CA PRO A 169 -12.04 -13.12 -11.71
C PRO A 169 -12.97 -14.34 -11.86
N ASN A 170 -13.77 -14.42 -12.93
CA ASN A 170 -14.90 -15.35 -13.04
C ASN A 170 -14.52 -16.84 -13.00
N GLU A 171 -13.34 -17.21 -13.50
CA GLU A 171 -12.86 -18.60 -13.52
C GLU A 171 -11.89 -18.91 -12.36
N PHE A 172 -11.83 -18.05 -11.33
CA PHE A 172 -10.97 -18.23 -10.16
C PHE A 172 -11.73 -17.99 -8.85
N PRO A 173 -11.40 -18.70 -7.76
CA PRO A 173 -10.51 -19.87 -7.72
C PRO A 173 -11.08 -21.08 -8.49
N ASN A 174 -10.22 -21.99 -8.92
CA ASN A 174 -10.56 -23.21 -9.66
C ASN A 174 -9.74 -24.42 -9.16
N GLU A 175 -9.84 -25.57 -9.84
CA GLU A 175 -9.15 -26.80 -9.44
C GLU A 175 -7.61 -26.65 -9.40
N ASP A 176 -7.04 -25.86 -10.31
CA ASP A 176 -5.60 -25.60 -10.40
C ASP A 176 -5.15 -24.52 -9.41
N MET A 177 -6.00 -23.51 -9.18
CA MET A 177 -5.73 -22.35 -8.32
C MET A 177 -6.85 -22.23 -7.29
N LYS A 178 -6.70 -22.97 -6.18
CA LYS A 178 -7.72 -23.07 -5.12
C LYS A 178 -7.91 -21.77 -4.32
N ASP A 179 -6.99 -20.86 -4.51
CA ASP A 179 -6.82 -19.61 -3.79
C ASP A 179 -7.13 -18.43 -4.73
N PRO A 180 -7.84 -17.36 -4.28
CA PRO A 180 -8.04 -16.17 -5.09
C PRO A 180 -6.70 -15.55 -5.52
N LEU A 181 -6.61 -15.15 -6.79
CA LEU A 181 -5.40 -14.57 -7.39
C LEU A 181 -5.04 -13.19 -6.79
N ALA A 182 -6.03 -12.46 -6.30
CA ALA A 182 -5.85 -11.17 -5.65
C ALA A 182 -6.95 -10.93 -4.63
N ILE A 183 -6.63 -10.16 -3.60
CA ILE A 183 -7.58 -9.75 -2.55
C ILE A 183 -7.46 -8.23 -2.39
N GLU A 184 -8.61 -7.56 -2.48
CA GLU A 184 -8.74 -6.14 -2.22
C GLU A 184 -9.54 -5.93 -0.93
N MET A 185 -9.06 -5.03 -0.07
CA MET A 185 -9.74 -4.65 1.17
C MET A 185 -9.83 -3.12 1.23
N GLY A 186 -11.05 -2.59 1.26
CA GLY A 186 -11.28 -1.15 1.28
C GLY A 186 -12.77 -0.80 1.33
N SER A 187 -13.06 0.51 1.38
CA SER A 187 -14.43 1.04 1.33
C SER A 187 -14.97 1.17 -0.09
N ASP A 188 -14.09 1.23 -1.10
CA ASP A 188 -14.41 1.43 -2.51
C ASP A 188 -13.75 0.33 -3.35
N VAL A 189 -14.30 0.06 -4.54
CA VAL A 189 -13.66 -0.79 -5.54
C VAL A 189 -12.64 0.06 -6.30
N SER A 190 -11.37 -0.34 -6.32
CA SER A 190 -10.34 0.39 -7.04
C SER A 190 -10.22 -0.01 -8.50
N LEU A 191 -9.88 0.96 -9.35
CA LEU A 191 -9.59 0.75 -10.76
C LEU A 191 -8.46 -0.27 -10.99
N ILE A 192 -7.54 -0.47 -10.03
CA ILE A 192 -6.29 -1.20 -10.22
C ILE A 192 -6.49 -2.67 -10.65
N PHE A 193 -7.59 -3.30 -10.22
CA PHE A 193 -7.94 -4.68 -10.54
C PHE A 193 -8.95 -4.82 -11.69
N HIS A 194 -9.47 -3.72 -12.23
CA HIS A 194 -10.43 -3.76 -13.33
C HIS A 194 -9.76 -4.21 -14.64
N GLN A 195 -10.42 -5.09 -15.39
CA GLN A 195 -9.92 -5.57 -16.68
C GLN A 195 -10.43 -4.75 -17.87
N GLN A 196 -11.72 -4.42 -17.89
CA GLN A 196 -12.39 -3.67 -18.95
C GLN A 196 -13.63 -2.97 -18.40
N GLY A 197 -13.98 -1.82 -19.00
CA GLY A 197 -15.21 -1.09 -18.71
C GLY A 197 -15.11 -0.10 -17.56
N ASN A 198 -15.76 1.05 -17.72
CA ASN A 198 -16.03 1.96 -16.60
C ASN A 198 -17.23 1.41 -15.83
N ILE A 199 -17.23 1.58 -14.51
CA ILE A 199 -18.49 1.61 -13.76
C ILE A 199 -19.22 2.90 -14.17
#